data_AF-A0A7Y1YWH7-F1
#
_entry.id   AF-A0A7Y1YWH7-F1
#
_cell.length_a   1.000
_cell.length_b   1.000
_cell.length_c   1.000
_cell.angle_alpha   90.00
_cell.angle_beta   90.00
_cell.angle_gamma   90.00
#
_symmetry.space_group_name_H-M   'P 1'
#
loop_
_entity.id
_entity.type
_entity.pdbx_description
1 polymer ?
#
loop_
_entity_poly.entity_id
_entity_poly.type
_entity_poly.pdbx_seq_one_letter_code
_entity_poly.pdbx_strand_id
1 'polypeptide(L)'
;MLFQAWAHRAMRAASPVFAEGWSPARPLETPDGLADPAGMAGLLSDVAAEVVERYGRLDVAWGEVNRLQLGDHDLPANGAGSELGAFRVAATRPTDGPTQKVLGGDSWVAVVEFTQPPRARVLLSYGNATQPDSPHNGDQLQLFSEMKLREAWRTMDQLTGRITRTEILDFPD
;
A
#
# COMPACT_ATOMS: atom_id res chain seq x y z
N MET A 1 3.81 11.72 -7.37
CA MET A 1 2.82 12.51 -6.61
C MET A 1 1.83 13.28 -7.48
N LEU A 2 2.27 13.90 -8.58
CA LEU A 2 1.43 14.73 -9.45
C LEU A 2 0.06 14.12 -9.80
N PHE A 3 0.05 12.92 -10.36
CA PHE A 3 -1.20 12.24 -10.75
C PHE A 3 -2.16 12.00 -9.57
N GLN A 4 -1.65 11.52 -8.42
CA GLN A 4 -2.50 11.29 -7.24
C GLN A 4 -3.19 12.58 -6.79
N ALA A 5 -2.45 13.68 -6.69
CA ALA A 5 -3.01 14.96 -6.27
C ALA A 5 -4.05 15.48 -7.27
N TRP A 6 -3.76 15.38 -8.57
CA TRP A 6 -4.69 15.77 -9.63
C TRP A 6 -5.95 14.92 -9.61
N ALA A 7 -5.82 13.59 -9.56
CA ALA A 7 -6.95 12.66 -9.56
C ALA A 7 -7.83 12.85 -8.31
N HIS A 8 -7.24 12.99 -7.13
CA HIS A 8 -7.99 13.25 -5.89
C HIS A 8 -8.75 14.57 -5.94
N ARG A 9 -8.19 15.62 -6.56
CA ARG A 9 -8.88 16.91 -6.70
C ARG A 9 -9.97 16.86 -7.77
N ALA A 10 -9.72 16.19 -8.89
CA ALA A 10 -10.70 15.96 -9.94
C ALA A 10 -11.91 15.16 -9.41
N MET A 11 -11.68 14.05 -8.70
CA MET A 11 -12.75 13.22 -8.13
C MET A 11 -13.57 13.91 -7.02
N ARG A 12 -13.07 15.02 -6.45
CA ARG A 12 -13.81 15.85 -5.48
C ARG A 12 -14.55 17.01 -6.15
N ALA A 13 -14.33 17.26 -7.43
CA ALA A 13 -14.97 18.35 -8.14
C ALA A 13 -16.49 18.10 -8.26
N ALA A 14 -17.27 19.18 -8.30
CA ALA A 14 -18.73 19.10 -8.43
C ALA A 14 -19.19 18.70 -9.84
N SER A 15 -18.31 18.80 -10.85
CA SER A 15 -18.59 18.46 -12.24
C SER A 15 -18.25 16.99 -12.54
N PRO A 16 -18.93 16.34 -13.50
CA PRO A 16 -18.56 15.00 -13.96
C PRO A 16 -17.11 14.98 -14.44
N VAL A 17 -16.30 14.06 -13.89
CA VAL A 17 -14.92 13.86 -14.33
C VAL A 17 -14.90 13.12 -15.67
N PHE A 18 -15.72 12.09 -15.80
CA PHE A 18 -15.73 11.17 -16.93
C PHE A 18 -16.73 11.57 -18.00
N ALA A 19 -16.34 11.45 -19.26
CA ALA A 19 -17.24 11.68 -20.40
C ALA A 19 -18.29 10.58 -20.50
N GLU A 20 -17.89 9.34 -20.21
CA GLU A 20 -18.76 8.17 -20.17
C GLU A 20 -18.97 7.71 -18.72
N GLY A 21 -20.23 7.56 -18.32
CA GLY A 21 -20.58 6.99 -17.02
C GLY A 21 -20.28 5.49 -16.94
N TRP A 22 -20.21 4.97 -15.70
CA TRP A 22 -20.06 3.53 -15.46
C TRP A 22 -21.23 2.74 -16.08
N SER A 23 -20.92 1.61 -16.72
CA SER A 23 -21.89 0.71 -17.32
C SER A 23 -21.63 -0.75 -16.93
N PRO A 24 -22.64 -1.49 -16.45
CA PRO A 24 -22.49 -2.92 -16.14
C PRO A 24 -22.25 -3.78 -17.39
N ALA A 25 -22.57 -3.28 -18.59
CA ALA A 25 -22.27 -3.95 -19.85
C ALA A 25 -20.78 -3.83 -20.25
N ARG A 26 -20.05 -2.88 -19.67
CA ARG A 26 -18.60 -2.65 -19.87
C ARG A 26 -17.90 -2.43 -18.51
N PRO A 27 -17.95 -3.42 -17.59
CA PRO A 27 -17.61 -3.22 -16.18
C PRO A 27 -16.11 -3.00 -15.92
N LEU A 28 -15.25 -3.32 -16.89
CA LEU A 28 -13.79 -3.14 -16.81
C LEU A 28 -13.28 -1.97 -17.68
N GLU A 29 -14.16 -1.35 -18.46
CA GLU A 29 -13.80 -0.32 -19.44
C GLU A 29 -14.50 1.02 -19.16
N THR A 30 -15.39 1.08 -18.16
CA THR A 30 -16.13 2.30 -17.81
C THR A 30 -16.09 2.53 -16.30
N PRO A 31 -16.17 3.78 -15.80
CA PRO A 31 -16.26 5.03 -16.56
C PRO A 31 -14.97 5.37 -17.32
N ASP A 32 -15.06 6.18 -18.38
CA ASP A 32 -13.91 6.52 -19.23
C ASP A 32 -14.00 7.92 -19.86
N GLY A 33 -12.86 8.40 -20.35
CA GLY A 33 -12.70 9.71 -20.98
C GLY A 33 -12.73 10.88 -19.98
N LEU A 34 -12.40 12.08 -20.45
CA LEU A 34 -12.54 13.32 -19.67
C LEU A 34 -13.72 14.13 -20.21
N ALA A 35 -14.68 14.48 -19.36
CA ALA A 35 -15.85 15.27 -19.78
C ALA A 35 -15.49 16.70 -20.19
N ASP A 36 -14.48 17.28 -19.55
CA ASP A 36 -13.92 18.60 -19.87
C ASP A 36 -12.38 18.53 -19.90
N PRO A 37 -11.79 18.13 -21.05
CA PRO A 37 -10.34 18.02 -21.16
C PRO A 37 -9.59 19.34 -20.88
N ALA A 38 -10.18 20.49 -21.26
CA ALA A 38 -9.55 21.79 -21.06
C ALA A 38 -9.53 22.19 -19.58
N GLY A 39 -10.65 22.02 -18.88
CA GLY A 39 -10.72 22.24 -17.43
C GLY A 39 -9.80 21.29 -16.65
N MET A 40 -9.73 20.02 -17.07
CA MET A 40 -8.85 19.04 -16.43
C MET A 40 -7.36 19.32 -16.65
N ALA A 41 -6.99 19.87 -17.82
CA ALA A 41 -5.63 20.35 -18.08
C ALA A 41 -5.29 21.60 -17.26
N GLY A 42 -6.24 22.52 -17.10
CA GLY A 42 -6.09 23.67 -16.20
C GLY A 42 -5.86 23.23 -14.75
N LEU A 43 -6.68 22.30 -14.25
CA LEU A 43 -6.52 21.71 -12.92
C LEU A 43 -5.16 21.02 -12.74
N LEU A 44 -4.66 20.34 -13.79
CA LEU A 44 -3.33 19.73 -13.75
C LEU A 44 -2.22 20.78 -13.60
N SER A 45 -2.35 21.92 -14.27
CA SER A 45 -1.40 23.03 -14.14
C SER A 45 -1.36 23.58 -12.71
N ASP A 46 -2.53 23.78 -12.09
CA ASP A 46 -2.62 24.26 -10.70
C ASP A 46 -1.96 23.27 -9.73
N VAL A 47 -2.29 21.98 -9.87
CA VAL A 47 -1.71 20.93 -9.02
C VAL A 47 -0.20 20.77 -9.26
N ALA A 48 0.26 20.96 -10.49
CA ALA A 48 1.70 20.93 -10.79
C ALA A 48 2.45 22.03 -10.03
N ALA A 49 1.91 23.24 -9.97
CA ALA A 49 2.49 24.33 -9.18
C ALA A 49 2.52 23.99 -7.68
N GLU A 50 1.43 23.46 -7.12
CA GLU A 50 1.36 23.03 -5.71
C GLU A 50 2.38 21.92 -5.38
N VAL A 51 2.58 20.96 -6.30
CA VAL A 51 3.56 19.89 -6.15
C VAL A 51 4.99 20.44 -6.15
N VAL A 52 5.31 21.39 -7.05
CA VAL A 52 6.62 22.05 -7.06
C VAL A 52 6.82 22.89 -5.80
N GLU A 53 5.81 23.63 -5.35
CA GLU A 53 5.88 24.40 -4.11
C GLU A 53 6.16 23.50 -2.90
N ARG A 54 5.45 22.36 -2.80
CA ARG A 54 5.59 21.45 -1.67
C ARG A 54 6.87 20.61 -1.69
N TYR A 55 7.32 20.19 -2.86
CA TYR A 55 8.38 19.18 -3.01
C TYR A 55 9.63 19.68 -3.74
N GLY A 56 9.62 20.91 -4.25
CA GLY A 56 10.69 21.51 -5.05
C GLY A 56 10.78 20.99 -6.49
N ARG A 57 10.09 19.90 -6.83
CA ARG A 57 10.10 19.27 -8.16
C ARG A 57 8.82 18.50 -8.46
N LEU A 58 8.48 18.36 -9.74
CA LEU A 58 7.30 17.61 -10.20
C LEU A 58 7.47 16.09 -10.09
N ASP A 59 8.69 15.61 -10.31
CA ASP A 59 9.06 14.19 -10.37
C ASP A 59 9.56 13.67 -9.01
N VAL A 60 8.99 14.18 -7.91
CA VAL A 60 9.26 13.64 -6.58
C VAL A 60 8.91 12.15 -6.54
N ALA A 61 9.88 11.33 -6.12
CA ALA A 61 9.71 9.89 -6.16
C ALA A 61 8.62 9.46 -5.18
N TRP A 62 7.83 8.47 -5.58
CA TRP A 62 6.67 8.02 -4.79
C TRP A 62 7.05 7.67 -3.34
N GLY A 63 8.11 6.89 -3.16
CA GLY A 63 8.60 6.44 -1.86
C GLY A 63 9.34 7.52 -1.07
N GLU A 64 9.71 8.65 -1.65
CA GLU A 64 10.20 9.81 -0.88
C GLU A 64 9.06 10.46 -0.08
N VAL A 65 7.84 10.43 -0.64
CA VAL A 65 6.66 11.05 -0.03
C VAL A 65 5.83 10.06 0.76
N ASN A 66 5.50 8.91 0.18
CA ASN A 66 4.69 7.89 0.84
C ASN A 66 5.61 6.95 1.63
N ARG A 67 5.42 6.90 2.94
CA ARG A 67 6.32 6.22 3.89
C ARG A 67 5.60 5.17 4.72
N LEU A 68 6.31 4.07 4.98
CA LEU A 68 5.94 3.04 5.93
C LEU A 68 6.62 3.37 7.26
N GLN A 69 5.86 3.91 8.21
CA GLN A 69 6.40 4.42 9.47
C GLN A 69 5.77 3.70 10.66
N LEU A 70 6.56 2.91 11.40
CA LEU A 70 6.13 2.19 12.60
C LEU A 70 7.34 1.94 13.50
N GLY A 71 7.27 2.38 14.77
CA GLY A 71 8.44 2.35 15.65
C GLY A 71 9.62 3.09 15.01
N ASP A 72 10.77 2.43 14.96
CA ASP A 72 12.00 2.97 14.37
C ASP A 72 12.10 2.72 12.84
N HIS A 73 11.09 2.10 12.23
CA HIS A 73 11.06 1.89 10.79
C HIS A 73 10.57 3.14 10.07
N ASP A 74 11.34 3.62 9.11
CA ASP A 74 10.93 4.61 8.11
C ASP A 74 11.41 4.16 6.73
N LEU A 75 10.52 3.53 5.96
CA LEU A 75 10.84 2.92 4.68
C LEU A 75 10.00 3.51 3.54
N PRO A 76 10.50 3.54 2.30
CA PRO A 76 9.71 3.98 1.16
C PRO A 76 8.52 3.04 0.97
N ALA A 77 7.32 3.60 0.84
CA ALA A 77 6.12 2.84 0.51
C ALA A 77 6.05 2.57 -1.00
N ASN A 78 5.29 1.53 -1.33
CA ASN A 78 4.80 1.22 -2.68
C ASN A 78 3.27 1.03 -2.61
N GLY A 79 2.62 0.80 -3.74
CA GLY A 79 1.14 0.75 -3.81
C GLY A 79 0.51 2.14 -3.73
N ALA A 80 -0.82 2.20 -3.69
CA ALA A 80 -1.59 3.43 -3.55
C ALA A 80 -2.99 3.15 -2.95
N GLY A 81 -3.83 4.16 -2.81
CA GLY A 81 -5.24 3.97 -2.48
C GLY A 81 -6.01 3.26 -3.59
N SER A 82 -7.01 2.44 -3.23
CA SER A 82 -7.79 1.65 -4.17
C SER A 82 -8.64 2.51 -5.11
N GLU A 83 -8.98 3.73 -4.70
CA GLU A 83 -9.70 4.71 -5.52
C GLU A 83 -8.95 5.13 -6.79
N LEU A 84 -7.63 4.88 -6.85
CA LEU A 84 -6.80 5.12 -8.02
C LEU A 84 -6.62 3.87 -8.90
N GLY A 85 -7.32 2.78 -8.60
CA GLY A 85 -7.23 1.51 -9.32
C GLY A 85 -6.07 0.61 -8.87
N ALA A 86 -5.38 0.93 -7.77
CA ALA A 86 -4.34 0.07 -7.23
C ALA A 86 -4.92 -1.22 -6.63
N PHE A 87 -4.47 -2.38 -7.13
CA PHE A 87 -4.84 -3.68 -6.57
C PHE A 87 -4.11 -3.98 -5.26
N ARG A 88 -2.82 -3.64 -5.19
CA ARG A 88 -2.03 -3.66 -3.97
C ARG A 88 -2.23 -2.34 -3.23
N VAL A 89 -2.94 -2.37 -2.11
CA VAL A 89 -3.39 -1.14 -1.46
C VAL A 89 -2.41 -0.72 -0.37
N ALA A 90 -1.98 0.53 -0.43
CA ALA A 90 -1.25 1.22 0.62
C ALA A 90 -1.86 2.62 0.77
N ALA A 91 -2.92 2.70 1.57
CA ALA A 91 -3.67 3.93 1.77
C ALA A 91 -2.90 4.87 2.71
N THR A 92 -2.61 6.06 2.20
CA THR A 92 -1.80 7.05 2.92
C THR A 92 -2.64 8.19 3.51
N ARG A 93 -2.08 8.83 4.54
CA ARG A 93 -2.57 10.09 5.10
C ARG A 93 -1.43 11.10 5.19
N PRO A 94 -1.67 12.40 4.95
CA PRO A 94 -0.69 13.44 5.18
C PRO A 94 -0.17 13.43 6.62
N THR A 95 1.10 13.79 6.79
CA THR A 95 1.70 14.12 8.09
C THR A 95 1.92 15.63 8.18
N ASP A 96 2.44 16.12 9.31
CA ASP A 96 2.79 17.53 9.50
C ASP A 96 3.93 17.99 8.56
N GLY A 97 4.64 17.06 7.90
CA GLY A 97 5.74 17.34 6.99
C GLY A 97 5.42 17.13 5.49
N PRO A 98 6.45 17.02 4.64
CA PRO A 98 6.26 16.73 3.23
C PRO A 98 5.78 15.29 2.98
N THR A 99 5.95 14.38 3.95
CA THR A 99 5.63 12.96 3.80
C THR A 99 4.17 12.63 4.12
N GLN A 100 3.74 11.47 3.66
CA GLN A 100 2.48 10.81 3.97
C GLN A 100 2.78 9.45 4.57
N LYS A 101 1.99 9.03 5.56
CA LYS A 101 2.14 7.75 6.24
C LYS A 101 1.10 6.76 5.74
N VAL A 102 1.52 5.53 5.43
CA VAL A 102 0.59 4.42 5.18
C VAL A 102 -0.10 4.03 6.48
N LEU A 103 -1.44 4.05 6.48
CA LEU A 103 -2.27 3.73 7.65
C LEU A 103 -3.30 2.61 7.38
N GLY A 104 -3.45 2.18 6.12
CA GLY A 104 -4.38 1.11 5.78
C GLY A 104 -4.03 0.48 4.43
N GLY A 105 -4.78 -0.56 4.07
CA GLY A 105 -4.54 -1.38 2.88
C GLY A 105 -4.08 -2.78 3.25
N ASP A 106 -3.15 -3.32 2.47
CA ASP A 106 -2.69 -4.70 2.57
C ASP A 106 -2.05 -4.99 3.93
N SER A 107 -2.70 -5.89 4.68
CA SER A 107 -2.29 -6.33 6.01
C SER A 107 -1.69 -7.73 5.97
N TRP A 108 -2.54 -8.76 6.02
CA TRP A 108 -2.18 -10.13 5.75
C TRP A 108 -2.41 -10.46 4.28
N VAL A 109 -1.35 -10.86 3.58
CA VAL A 109 -1.41 -11.30 2.18
C VAL A 109 -0.88 -12.72 2.08
N ALA A 110 -1.59 -13.57 1.34
CA ALA A 110 -1.18 -14.94 1.08
C ALA A 110 -1.45 -15.33 -0.37
N VAL A 111 -0.47 -15.99 -0.99
CA VAL A 111 -0.60 -16.65 -2.29
C VAL A 111 -0.32 -18.13 -2.09
N VAL A 112 -1.27 -18.98 -2.44
CA VAL A 112 -1.23 -20.41 -2.17
C VAL A 112 -1.35 -21.19 -3.48
N GLU A 113 -0.43 -22.12 -3.68
CA GLU A 113 -0.44 -23.09 -4.75
C GLU A 113 -0.78 -24.47 -4.15
N PHE A 114 -1.91 -25.04 -4.55
CA PHE A 114 -2.44 -26.31 -4.03
C PHE A 114 -1.75 -27.55 -4.64
N THR A 115 -0.43 -27.61 -4.48
CA THR A 115 0.40 -28.79 -4.76
C THR A 115 0.35 -29.81 -3.62
N GLN A 116 1.06 -30.93 -3.77
CA GLN A 116 1.23 -31.94 -2.71
C GLN A 116 2.73 -32.08 -2.38
N PRO A 117 3.22 -31.47 -1.29
CA PRO A 117 2.50 -30.64 -0.31
C PRO A 117 2.23 -29.21 -0.82
N PRO A 118 1.23 -28.48 -0.28
CA PRO A 118 0.92 -27.12 -0.73
C PRO A 118 2.05 -26.15 -0.43
N ARG A 119 2.32 -25.25 -1.38
CA ARG A 119 3.29 -24.17 -1.30
C ARG A 119 2.58 -22.85 -1.06
N ALA A 120 3.11 -22.01 -0.16
CA ALA A 120 2.53 -20.71 0.11
C ALA A 120 3.60 -19.63 0.35
N ARG A 121 3.29 -18.43 -0.13
CA ARG A 121 4.05 -17.20 0.11
C ARG A 121 3.14 -16.23 0.84
N VAL A 122 3.63 -15.64 1.92
CA VAL A 122 2.81 -14.85 2.84
C VAL A 122 3.54 -13.60 3.33
N LEU A 123 2.79 -12.63 3.84
CA LEU A 123 3.33 -11.46 4.53
C LEU A 123 2.28 -10.91 5.49
N LEU A 124 2.71 -10.51 6.69
CA LEU A 124 1.92 -9.66 7.59
C LEU A 124 2.64 -8.31 7.69
N SER A 125 2.13 -7.30 6.99
CA SER A 125 2.86 -6.06 6.69
C SER A 125 3.46 -5.38 7.92
N TYR A 126 2.70 -5.28 9.02
CA TYR A 126 3.08 -4.60 10.25
C TYR A 126 3.75 -5.51 11.30
N GLY A 127 4.13 -6.75 10.93
CA GLY A 127 4.69 -7.71 11.87
C GLY A 127 3.62 -8.44 12.70
N ASN A 128 4.06 -9.39 13.53
CA ASN A 128 3.18 -10.33 14.25
C ASN A 128 3.00 -9.98 15.74
N ALA A 129 3.38 -8.78 16.16
CA ALA A 129 3.21 -8.28 17.52
C ALA A 129 2.99 -6.76 17.51
N THR A 130 2.39 -6.24 18.57
CA THR A 130 2.15 -4.80 18.77
C THR A 130 2.71 -4.29 20.09
N GLN A 131 3.22 -5.18 20.95
CA GLN A 131 3.89 -4.83 22.18
C GLN A 131 5.13 -3.97 21.83
N PRO A 132 5.37 -2.84 22.53
CA PRO A 132 6.47 -1.93 22.20
C PRO A 132 7.84 -2.60 22.14
N ASP A 133 8.11 -3.54 23.05
CA ASP A 133 9.43 -4.19 23.17
C ASP A 133 9.53 -5.50 22.36
N SER A 134 8.52 -5.85 21.56
CA SER A 134 8.56 -7.07 20.76
C SER A 134 9.44 -6.89 19.53
N PRO A 135 10.38 -7.81 19.24
CA PRO A 135 11.16 -7.76 18.00
C PRO A 135 10.30 -8.02 16.75
N HIS A 136 9.01 -8.36 16.92
CA HIS A 136 8.06 -8.65 15.84
C HIS A 136 7.06 -7.51 15.59
N ASN A 137 7.31 -6.32 16.13
CA ASN A 137 6.54 -5.12 15.87
C ASN A 137 7.17 -4.34 14.70
N GLY A 138 6.62 -4.50 13.49
CA GLY A 138 7.14 -3.84 12.28
C GLY A 138 8.28 -4.56 11.55
N ASP A 139 8.75 -5.71 12.06
CA ASP A 139 9.89 -6.47 11.50
C ASP A 139 9.74 -6.93 10.04
N GLN A 140 8.51 -6.94 9.53
CA GLN A 140 8.17 -7.32 8.16
C GLN A 140 7.96 -6.14 7.22
N LEU A 141 8.07 -4.89 7.69
CA LEU A 141 7.88 -3.70 6.84
C LEU A 141 8.92 -3.59 5.71
N GLN A 142 10.15 -4.08 5.94
CA GLN A 142 11.17 -4.14 4.87
C GLN A 142 10.71 -5.02 3.71
N LEU A 143 10.16 -6.20 4.00
CA LEU A 143 9.62 -7.09 2.97
C LEU A 143 8.43 -6.44 2.26
N PHE A 144 7.57 -5.73 2.99
CA PHE A 144 6.49 -4.96 2.39
C PHE A 144 7.02 -3.89 1.42
N SER A 145 8.00 -3.09 1.85
CA SER A 145 8.66 -2.05 1.03
C SER A 145 9.27 -2.62 -0.25
N GLU A 146 9.94 -3.78 -0.15
CA GLU A 146 10.61 -4.46 -1.26
C GLU A 146 9.68 -5.33 -2.12
N MET A 147 8.38 -5.36 -1.81
CA MET A 147 7.39 -6.19 -2.49
C MET A 147 7.69 -7.70 -2.43
N LYS A 148 8.29 -8.16 -1.33
CA LYS A 148 8.66 -9.56 -1.11
C LYS A 148 7.67 -10.25 -0.17
N LEU A 149 7.33 -11.49 -0.50
CA LEU A 149 6.61 -12.39 0.38
C LEU A 149 7.58 -13.43 0.95
N ARG A 150 7.39 -13.83 2.20
CA ARG A 150 8.16 -14.91 2.84
C ARG A 150 7.51 -16.26 2.58
N GLU A 151 8.29 -17.34 2.68
CA GLU A 151 7.72 -18.68 2.69
C GLU A 151 6.86 -18.91 3.93
N ALA A 152 5.70 -19.55 3.75
CA ALA A 152 4.98 -20.13 4.87
C ALA A 152 5.55 -21.52 5.16
N TRP A 153 6.37 -21.63 6.20
CA TRP A 153 6.88 -22.92 6.68
C TRP A 153 5.74 -23.71 7.33
N ARG A 154 5.57 -24.96 6.92
CA ARG A 154 4.50 -25.85 7.44
C ARG A 154 4.97 -27.24 7.83
N THR A 155 6.26 -27.55 7.63
CA THR A 155 6.87 -28.83 8.00
C THR A 155 7.99 -28.62 9.01
N MET A 156 8.26 -29.63 9.83
CA MET A 156 9.37 -29.58 10.79
C MET A 156 10.72 -29.38 10.12
N ASP A 157 10.93 -29.95 8.93
CA ASP A 157 12.17 -29.74 8.17
C ASP A 157 12.36 -28.26 7.79
N GLN A 158 11.28 -27.57 7.40
CA GLN A 158 11.32 -26.13 7.14
C GLN A 158 11.54 -25.30 8.41
N LEU A 159 11.07 -25.76 9.57
CA LEU A 159 11.24 -25.07 10.86
C LEU A 159 12.61 -25.33 11.51
N THR A 160 13.27 -26.43 11.16
CA THR A 160 14.55 -26.83 11.76
C THR A 160 15.61 -25.74 11.56
N GLY A 161 16.23 -25.31 12.66
CA GLY A 161 17.21 -24.21 12.68
C GLY A 161 16.61 -22.80 12.63
N ARG A 162 15.28 -22.65 12.63
CA ARG A 162 14.57 -21.36 12.57
C ARG A 162 13.68 -21.07 13.79
N ILE A 163 13.57 -22.03 14.71
CA ILE A 163 12.84 -21.86 15.97
C ILE A 163 13.68 -20.98 16.90
N THR A 164 13.11 -19.84 17.30
CA THR A 164 13.78 -18.86 18.20
C THR A 164 13.27 -18.92 19.63
N ARG A 165 12.05 -19.46 19.85
CA ARG A 165 11.43 -19.62 21.18
C ARG A 165 10.51 -20.82 21.17
N THR A 166 10.56 -21.61 22.26
CA THR A 166 9.62 -22.70 22.55
C THR A 166 8.93 -22.41 23.86
N GLU A 167 7.60 -22.54 23.88
CA GLU A 167 6.79 -22.38 25.08
C GLU A 167 6.00 -23.67 25.30
N ILE A 168 6.14 -24.26 26.48
CA ILE A 168 5.46 -25.51 26.86
C ILE A 168 4.33 -25.11 27.81
N LEU A 169 3.11 -25.45 27.44
CA LEU A 169 1.93 -25.18 28.25
C LEU A 169 1.51 -26.48 28.94
N ASP A 170 1.62 -26.51 30.26
CA ASP A 170 1.11 -27.60 31.08
C ASP A 170 -0.36 -27.31 31.42
N PHE A 171 -1.27 -28.06 30.80
CA PHE A 171 -2.68 -28.00 31.14
C PHE A 171 -3.00 -29.12 32.13
N PRO A 172 -3.62 -28.83 33.28
CA PRO A 172 -4.15 -29.87 34.14
C PRO A 172 -5.29 -30.62 33.44
N ASP A 173 -5.37 -31.93 33.69
CA ASP A 173 -6.44 -32.83 33.19
C ASP A 173 -7.85 -32.38 33.61
#